data_AF-A0A6L8HYE8-F1
#
_entry.id   AF-A0A6L8HYE8-F1
#
_cell.length_a   1.000
_cell.length_b   1.000
_cell.length_c   1.000
_cell.angle_alpha   90.00
_cell.angle_beta   90.00
_cell.angle_gamma   90.00
#
_symmetry.space_group_name_H-M   'P 1'
#
loop_
_entity.id
_entity.type
_entity.pdbx_description
1 polymer ?
#
loop_
_entity_poly.entity_id
_entity_poly.type
_entity_poly.pdbx_seq_one_letter_code
_entity_poly.pdbx_strand_id
1 'polypeptide(L)'
;AAAIFIDCDPTLVDVNVHPSKSEVRFREPGEARGLVVSGLRHALAEAGHRSSSTIGTAALGAFRAPPAEARVYQVAHRPGRGRAQVVEREPHGDGGFLQDMDGTAAGRVDTVDAGSEELDFPLGAARAQFHENFILAQTRDGIILVDAHAAHERLVYEKLKAQMAEAGVARQALLVPEIVELGEAAAEILEHAEDLLALGLSIEPFGQGAVAVQETPAILGQVDASRLLKDIADEMEAGGACATLKARIDAILSRIACHGSVRTGRLMRAEEMNALLREMEATPNSGQCNHGRPTYVELKMQDVEKLFGRR
;
A
#
# COMPACT_ATOMS: atom_id res chain seq x y z
N ALA A 1 -24.49 -14.24 -9.01
CA ALA A 1 -24.03 -15.56 -9.47
C ALA A 1 -23.31 -15.38 -10.80
N ALA A 2 -22.18 -16.05 -11.01
CA ALA A 2 -21.42 -16.00 -12.26
C ALA A 2 -21.38 -17.40 -12.88
N ALA A 3 -21.46 -17.48 -14.20
CA ALA A 3 -21.35 -18.73 -14.96
C ALA A 3 -20.14 -18.64 -15.90
N ILE A 4 -19.39 -19.73 -16.00
CA ILE A 4 -18.23 -19.84 -16.90
C ILE A 4 -18.60 -20.84 -17.99
N PHE A 5 -18.49 -20.40 -19.24
CA PHE A 5 -18.68 -21.26 -20.40
C PHE A 5 -17.35 -21.94 -20.73
N ILE A 6 -17.37 -23.26 -20.90
CA ILE A 6 -16.19 -24.07 -21.22
C ILE A 6 -16.50 -24.83 -22.50
N ASP A 7 -15.75 -24.51 -23.56
CA ASP A 7 -15.76 -25.28 -24.79
C ASP A 7 -14.83 -26.49 -24.65
N CYS A 8 -15.35 -27.70 -24.88
CA CYS A 8 -14.58 -28.93 -24.83
C CYS A 8 -15.14 -29.98 -25.79
N ASP A 9 -14.31 -30.96 -26.16
CA ASP A 9 -14.77 -32.10 -26.96
C ASP A 9 -15.79 -32.93 -26.15
N PRO A 10 -16.96 -33.29 -26.73
CA PRO A 10 -17.99 -34.07 -26.05
C PRO A 10 -17.49 -35.39 -25.44
N THR A 11 -16.40 -35.96 -25.98
CA THR A 11 -15.78 -37.20 -25.46
C THR A 11 -15.08 -37.03 -24.11
N LEU A 12 -14.82 -35.79 -23.71
CA LEU A 12 -14.20 -35.41 -22.42
C LEU A 12 -15.24 -35.22 -21.31
N VAL A 13 -16.53 -35.44 -21.60
CA VAL A 13 -17.63 -35.32 -20.65
C VAL A 13 -18.35 -36.67 -20.56
N ASP A 14 -18.48 -37.19 -19.35
CA ASP A 14 -19.29 -38.37 -19.08
C ASP A 14 -20.77 -37.99 -19.08
N VAL A 15 -21.38 -38.13 -20.26
CA VAL A 15 -22.80 -37.95 -20.47
C VAL A 15 -23.50 -39.26 -20.18
N ASN A 16 -23.63 -39.61 -18.89
CA ASN A 16 -24.48 -40.71 -18.50
C ASN A 16 -25.95 -40.25 -18.63
N VAL A 17 -26.50 -40.40 -19.84
CA VAL A 17 -27.75 -39.74 -20.30
C VAL A 17 -28.98 -40.40 -19.67
N HIS A 18 -29.57 -39.74 -18.67
CA HIS A 18 -31.00 -39.87 -18.38
C HIS A 18 -31.62 -38.48 -18.52
N PRO A 19 -32.79 -38.32 -19.17
CA PRO A 19 -33.37 -37.02 -19.53
C PRO A 19 -33.68 -36.08 -18.34
N SER A 20 -33.56 -36.56 -17.10
CA SER A 20 -33.74 -35.79 -15.86
C SER A 20 -32.44 -35.36 -15.18
N LYS A 21 -31.26 -35.66 -15.74
CA LYS A 21 -29.96 -35.32 -15.14
C LYS A 21 -29.50 -33.95 -15.65
N SER A 22 -29.53 -32.96 -14.77
CA SER A 22 -29.14 -31.55 -15.04
C SER A 22 -27.63 -31.28 -14.92
N GLU A 23 -26.84 -32.28 -14.53
CA GLU A 23 -25.40 -32.15 -14.30
C GLU A 23 -24.63 -33.22 -15.08
N VAL A 24 -23.55 -32.79 -15.73
CA VAL A 24 -22.59 -33.64 -16.45
C VAL A 24 -21.25 -33.64 -15.73
N ARG A 25 -20.53 -34.77 -15.77
CA ARG A 25 -19.21 -34.89 -15.13
C ARG A 25 -18.11 -34.85 -16.18
N PHE A 26 -17.04 -34.11 -15.94
CA PHE A 26 -15.85 -34.21 -16.77
C PHE A 26 -15.18 -35.56 -16.57
N ARG A 27 -14.71 -36.17 -17.65
CA ARG A 27 -13.90 -37.40 -17.64
C ARG A 27 -12.60 -37.18 -16.89
N GLU A 28 -12.01 -35.99 -17.05
CA GLU A 28 -10.81 -35.54 -16.37
C GLU A 28 -11.08 -34.25 -15.57
N PRO A 29 -11.68 -34.35 -14.37
CA PRO A 29 -12.07 -33.18 -13.59
C PRO A 29 -10.87 -32.33 -13.12
N GLY A 30 -9.68 -32.94 -13.03
CA GLY A 30 -8.45 -32.25 -12.67
C GLY A 30 -8.02 -31.23 -13.73
N GLU A 31 -8.15 -31.57 -15.01
CA GLU A 31 -7.80 -30.67 -16.12
C GLU A 31 -8.77 -29.50 -16.23
N ALA A 32 -10.08 -29.77 -16.16
CA ALA A 32 -11.11 -28.73 -16.18
C ALA A 32 -10.94 -27.75 -15.00
N ARG A 33 -10.67 -28.27 -13.80
CA ARG A 33 -10.36 -27.43 -12.64
C ARG A 33 -9.07 -26.65 -12.83
N GLY A 34 -8.02 -27.29 -13.36
CA GLY A 34 -6.74 -26.67 -13.64
C GLY A 34 -6.87 -25.47 -14.58
N LEU A 35 -7.59 -25.66 -15.69
CA LEU A 35 -7.89 -24.62 -16.68
C LEU A 35 -8.63 -23.43 -16.08
N VAL A 36 -9.68 -23.68 -15.28
CA VAL A 36 -10.44 -22.63 -14.61
C VAL A 36 -9.54 -21.88 -13.62
N VAL A 37 -8.76 -22.58 -12.80
CA VAL A 37 -7.85 -21.96 -11.83
C VAL A 37 -6.75 -21.15 -12.53
N SER A 38 -6.12 -21.69 -13.58
CA SER A 38 -5.07 -20.98 -14.30
C SER A 38 -5.61 -19.78 -15.07
N GLY A 39 -6.77 -19.91 -15.71
CA GLY A 39 -7.44 -18.83 -16.44
C GLY A 39 -7.87 -17.70 -15.51
N LEU A 40 -8.47 -18.03 -14.36
CA LEU A 40 -8.81 -17.04 -13.33
C LEU A 40 -7.56 -16.37 -12.77
N ARG A 41 -6.49 -17.12 -12.47
CA ARG A 41 -5.23 -16.53 -12.00
C ARG A 41 -4.61 -15.61 -13.04
N HIS A 42 -4.66 -15.96 -14.32
CA HIS A 42 -4.13 -15.15 -15.40
C HIS A 42 -4.95 -13.87 -15.58
N ALA A 43 -6.28 -13.97 -15.65
CA ALA A 43 -7.19 -12.83 -15.77
C ALA A 43 -7.08 -11.88 -14.57
N LEU A 44 -6.98 -12.43 -13.35
CA LEU A 44 -6.73 -11.61 -12.15
C LEU A 44 -5.36 -10.95 -12.21
N ALA A 45 -4.31 -11.65 -12.65
CA ALA A 45 -2.97 -11.09 -12.78
C ALA A 45 -2.84 -10.00 -13.85
N GLU A 46 -3.58 -10.12 -14.96
CA GLU A 46 -3.71 -9.09 -16.01
C GLU A 46 -4.53 -7.89 -15.51
N ALA A 47 -5.62 -8.14 -14.77
CA ALA A 47 -6.44 -7.11 -14.13
C ALA A 47 -5.76 -6.46 -12.91
N GLY A 48 -4.46 -6.69 -12.68
CA GLY A 48 -3.70 -6.13 -11.55
C GLY A 48 -3.99 -6.78 -10.20
N HIS A 49 -4.91 -7.74 -10.09
CA HIS A 49 -5.24 -8.47 -8.88
C HIS A 49 -4.20 -9.56 -8.59
N ARG A 50 -3.05 -9.15 -8.07
CA ARG A 50 -1.95 -10.04 -7.74
C ARG A 50 -1.84 -10.22 -6.23
N SER A 51 -1.75 -11.48 -5.79
CA SER A 51 -1.45 -11.78 -4.39
C SER A 51 -0.01 -11.38 -4.05
N SER A 52 0.22 -11.00 -2.79
CA SER A 52 1.53 -10.64 -2.26
C SER A 52 2.61 -11.69 -2.57
N SER A 53 2.28 -12.98 -2.46
CA SER A 53 3.21 -14.09 -2.70
C SER A 53 3.60 -14.28 -4.17
N THR A 54 2.69 -14.02 -5.11
CA THR A 54 3.00 -14.05 -6.56
C THR A 54 3.94 -12.94 -6.99
N ILE A 55 3.85 -11.76 -6.34
CA ILE A 55 4.77 -10.65 -6.58
C ILE A 55 6.11 -10.90 -5.91
N GLY A 56 6.14 -11.50 -4.72
CA GLY A 56 7.39 -11.95 -4.10
C GLY A 56 8.20 -12.85 -5.03
N THR A 57 7.56 -13.81 -5.69
CA THR A 57 8.24 -14.70 -6.66
C THR A 57 8.79 -13.95 -7.88
N ALA A 58 8.06 -12.95 -8.40
CA ALA A 58 8.53 -12.12 -9.51
C ALA A 58 9.64 -11.13 -9.09
N ALA A 59 9.54 -10.56 -7.88
CA ALA A 59 10.54 -9.67 -7.30
C ALA A 59 11.87 -10.40 -7.07
N LEU A 60 11.84 -11.67 -6.62
CA LEU A 60 13.03 -12.52 -6.52
C LEU A 60 13.76 -12.67 -7.87
N GLY A 61 13.02 -12.69 -8.99
CA GLY A 61 13.61 -12.70 -10.33
C GLY A 61 14.21 -11.36 -10.76
N ALA A 62 13.74 -10.25 -10.19
CA ALA A 62 14.22 -8.89 -10.48
C ALA A 62 15.43 -8.49 -9.61
N PHE A 63 15.53 -9.03 -8.38
CA PHE A 63 16.69 -8.86 -7.51
C PHE A 63 17.88 -9.65 -8.06
N ARG A 64 18.70 -8.98 -8.89
CA ARG A 64 19.95 -9.54 -9.39
C ARG A 64 21.07 -9.19 -8.42
N ALA A 65 21.68 -10.20 -7.80
CA ALA A 65 22.98 -9.99 -7.18
C ALA A 65 23.93 -9.43 -8.26
N PRO A 66 24.61 -8.30 -8.02
CA PRO A 66 25.62 -7.83 -8.95
C PRO A 66 26.61 -8.97 -9.20
N PRO A 67 27.08 -9.18 -10.45
CA PRO A 67 28.06 -10.21 -10.72
C PRO A 67 29.23 -10.00 -9.76
N ALA A 68 29.64 -11.07 -9.08
CA ALA A 68 30.80 -11.05 -8.22
C ALA A 68 32.03 -10.83 -9.09
N GLU A 69 32.37 -9.56 -9.36
CA GLU A 69 33.71 -9.23 -9.77
C GLU A 69 34.61 -9.62 -8.60
N ALA A 70 35.37 -10.70 -8.80
CA ALA A 70 36.46 -11.03 -7.92
C ALA A 70 37.41 -9.83 -7.89
N ARG A 71 37.25 -8.95 -6.90
CA ARG A 71 38.26 -7.96 -6.57
C ARG A 71 39.49 -8.73 -6.13
N VAL A 72 40.35 -9.03 -7.09
CA VAL A 72 41.71 -9.47 -6.82
C VAL A 72 42.37 -8.30 -6.12
N TYR A 73 42.37 -8.34 -4.79
CA TYR A 73 43.22 -7.48 -3.99
C TYR A 73 44.66 -7.85 -4.33
N GLN A 74 45.24 -7.17 -5.31
CA GLN A 74 46.68 -7.14 -5.47
C GLN A 74 47.23 -6.41 -4.24
N VAL A 75 47.58 -7.19 -3.22
CA VAL A 75 48.43 -6.72 -2.12
C VAL A 75 49.77 -6.34 -2.75
N ALA A 76 49.94 -5.06 -3.06
CA ALA A 76 51.24 -4.51 -3.41
C ALA A 76 52.12 -4.61 -2.17
N HIS A 77 52.92 -5.68 -2.11
CA HIS A 77 53.85 -5.93 -1.03
C HIS A 77 54.95 -4.87 -1.06
N ARG A 78 54.80 -3.83 -0.24
CA ARG A 78 55.82 -2.80 -0.03
C ARG A 78 56.62 -3.18 1.23
N PRO A 79 57.92 -3.52 1.15
CA PRO A 79 58.68 -3.88 2.33
C PRO A 79 59.10 -2.58 3.05
N GLY A 80 58.39 -2.23 4.11
CA GLY A 80 58.70 -1.09 4.98
C GLY A 80 59.02 -1.55 6.39
N ARG A 81 60.31 -1.56 6.74
CA ARG A 81 60.81 -1.69 8.12
C ARG A 81 60.19 -0.62 9.02
N GLY A 82 59.72 -0.98 10.21
CA GLY A 82 59.45 0.02 11.25
C GLY A 82 58.58 -0.44 12.43
N ARG A 83 59.23 -1.06 13.42
CA ARG A 83 59.02 -0.97 14.89
C ARG A 83 57.59 -0.73 15.44
N ALA A 84 57.13 -1.70 16.23
CA ALA A 84 56.02 -1.57 17.15
C ALA A 84 56.28 -0.52 18.24
N GLN A 85 55.30 0.35 18.50
CA GLN A 85 55.14 1.05 19.77
C GLN A 85 53.68 0.95 20.20
N VAL A 86 53.48 0.24 21.30
CA VAL A 86 52.28 0.29 22.12
C VAL A 86 52.35 1.58 22.91
N VAL A 87 51.32 2.43 22.80
CA VAL A 87 51.12 3.56 23.71
C VAL A 87 49.78 3.33 24.38
N GLU A 88 49.83 2.85 25.62
CA GLU A 88 48.75 2.96 26.59
C GLU A 88 48.48 4.44 26.87
N ARG A 89 47.21 4.82 26.92
CA ARG A 89 46.81 6.10 27.52
C ARG A 89 45.55 5.88 28.36
N GLU A 90 45.74 5.92 29.67
CA GLU A 90 44.68 5.93 30.68
C GLU A 90 43.87 7.23 30.65
N PRO A 91 42.64 7.23 31.22
CA PRO A 91 41.70 8.33 31.12
C PRO A 91 41.86 9.32 32.27
N HIS A 92 41.98 10.61 31.94
CA HIS A 92 41.72 11.69 32.88
C HIS A 92 40.65 12.60 32.28
N GLY A 93 39.51 12.65 32.97
CA GLY A 93 38.47 13.63 32.70
C GLY A 93 38.82 14.99 33.30
N ASP A 94 38.38 16.05 32.64
CA ASP A 94 37.71 17.17 33.30
C ASP A 94 36.79 17.88 32.30
N GLY A 95 35.72 18.46 32.84
CA GLY A 95 34.52 18.86 32.11
C GLY A 95 34.68 19.97 31.06
N GLY A 96 33.75 19.92 30.10
CA GLY A 96 33.54 20.96 29.09
C GLY A 96 32.16 20.78 28.47
N PHE A 97 31.17 21.50 29.00
CA PHE A 97 29.87 21.70 28.36
C PHE A 97 30.07 22.36 26.99
N LEU A 98 30.05 21.57 25.92
CA LEU A 98 29.63 22.02 24.59
C LEU A 98 28.80 20.91 23.96
N GLN A 99 27.52 21.21 23.87
CA GLN A 99 26.50 20.47 23.18
C GLN A 99 26.77 20.60 21.67
N ASP A 100 27.60 19.70 21.13
CA ASP A 100 27.76 19.58 19.68
C ASP A 100 26.50 18.94 19.10
N MET A 101 25.71 19.82 18.47
CA MET A 101 24.64 19.50 17.54
C MET A 101 25.19 18.88 16.24
N ASP A 102 25.76 17.69 16.33
CA ASP A 102 26.05 16.90 15.13
C ASP A 102 24.84 16.04 14.76
N GLY A 103 23.93 16.69 14.02
CA GLY A 103 22.91 16.07 13.19
C GLY A 103 23.54 15.28 12.04
N THR A 104 24.18 14.16 12.36
CA THR A 104 24.43 13.12 11.37
C THR A 104 23.20 12.22 11.31
N ALA A 105 22.49 12.30 10.19
CA ALA A 105 21.47 11.35 9.76
C ALA A 105 22.13 9.98 9.52
N ALA A 106 22.59 9.33 10.58
CA ALA A 106 22.81 7.90 10.62
C ALA A 106 21.45 7.27 10.96
N GLY A 107 20.98 6.35 10.11
CA GLY A 107 19.72 5.65 10.35
C GLY A 107 19.64 5.19 11.80
N ARG A 108 18.73 5.79 12.57
CA ARG A 108 18.41 5.34 13.92
C ARG A 108 17.76 3.98 13.76
N VAL A 109 18.51 2.93 14.04
CA VAL A 109 17.92 1.64 14.40
C VAL A 109 17.48 1.83 15.84
N ASP A 110 16.22 2.23 16.03
CA ASP A 110 15.58 2.03 17.32
C ASP A 110 15.63 0.52 17.56
N THR A 111 16.44 0.08 18.51
CA THR A 111 16.43 -1.30 18.99
C THR A 111 15.16 -1.47 19.82
N VAL A 112 14.02 -1.47 19.13
CA VAL A 112 12.80 -2.05 19.67
C VAL A 112 13.09 -3.53 19.82
N ASP A 113 13.33 -3.92 21.08
CA ASP A 113 13.26 -5.30 21.50
C ASP A 113 11.79 -5.71 21.33
N ALA A 114 11.42 -6.04 20.09
CA ALA A 114 10.07 -6.49 19.76
C ALA A 114 9.79 -7.68 20.65
N GLY A 115 8.81 -7.54 21.53
CA GLY A 115 8.36 -8.65 22.36
C GLY A 115 8.07 -9.85 21.46
N SER A 116 8.40 -11.05 21.92
CA SER A 116 8.25 -12.29 21.12
C SER A 116 6.85 -12.46 20.54
N GLU A 117 5.84 -11.84 21.16
CA GLU A 117 4.44 -11.82 20.72
C GLU A 117 4.22 -11.01 19.42
N GLU A 118 5.02 -9.97 19.14
CA GLU A 118 4.83 -9.16 17.93
C GLU A 118 5.16 -9.93 16.64
N LEU A 119 6.01 -10.96 16.73
CA LEU A 119 6.38 -11.82 15.61
C LEU A 119 5.26 -12.80 15.21
N ASP A 120 4.24 -12.96 16.06
CA ASP A 120 3.15 -13.92 15.88
C ASP A 120 1.99 -13.34 15.06
N PHE A 121 1.99 -12.02 14.86
CA PHE A 121 1.02 -11.36 14.00
C PHE A 121 1.31 -11.64 12.51
N PRO A 122 0.27 -11.66 11.65
CA PRO A 122 0.44 -11.93 10.22
C PRO A 122 1.44 -11.03 9.50
N LEU A 123 1.48 -9.73 9.83
CA LEU A 123 2.45 -8.78 9.29
C LEU A 123 3.70 -8.61 10.17
N GLY A 124 3.78 -9.32 11.29
CA GLY A 124 4.94 -9.38 12.16
C GLY A 124 5.25 -8.08 12.90
N ALA A 125 6.52 -7.89 13.25
CA ALA A 125 7.03 -6.73 13.98
C ALA A 125 7.78 -5.78 13.05
N ALA A 126 7.44 -4.50 13.05
CA ALA A 126 8.18 -3.46 12.33
C ALA A 126 9.62 -3.37 12.84
N ARG A 127 10.60 -3.39 11.93
CA ARG A 127 12.03 -3.32 12.25
C ARG A 127 12.70 -2.05 11.77
N ALA A 128 12.27 -1.55 10.62
CA ALA A 128 12.86 -0.35 10.04
C ALA A 128 11.89 0.32 9.07
N GLN A 129 12.12 1.61 8.86
CA GLN A 129 11.56 2.37 7.75
C GLN A 129 12.70 2.77 6.80
N PHE A 130 12.44 2.77 5.49
CA PHE A 130 13.40 3.29 4.51
C PHE A 130 12.70 4.16 3.46
N HIS A 131 13.43 5.17 2.99
CA HIS A 131 12.92 6.21 2.07
C HIS A 131 11.56 6.79 2.49
N GLU A 132 11.32 6.90 3.80
CA GLU A 132 10.11 7.49 4.43
C GLU A 132 8.76 6.83 4.06
N ASN A 133 8.77 5.88 3.12
CA ASN A 133 7.55 5.33 2.52
C ASN A 133 7.43 3.82 2.71
N PHE A 134 8.53 3.13 3.00
CA PHE A 134 8.52 1.68 3.13
C PHE A 134 8.82 1.24 4.55
N ILE A 135 8.07 0.25 5.02
CA ILE A 135 8.31 -0.43 6.29
C ILE A 135 8.84 -1.83 6.00
N LEU A 136 9.92 -2.19 6.68
CA LEU A 136 10.40 -3.55 6.77
C LEU A 136 9.90 -4.16 8.09
N ALA A 137 9.12 -5.23 7.99
CA ALA A 137 8.65 -5.99 9.13
C ALA A 137 9.22 -7.42 9.12
N GLN A 138 9.38 -8.00 10.29
CA GLN A 138 9.87 -9.36 10.48
C GLN A 138 8.75 -10.25 11.01
N THR A 139 8.56 -11.41 10.40
CA THR A 139 7.73 -12.49 10.92
C THR A 139 8.61 -13.64 11.44
N ARG A 140 8.02 -14.71 11.98
CA ARG A 140 8.78 -15.91 12.37
C ARG A 140 9.53 -16.55 11.19
N ASP A 141 8.94 -16.50 9.99
CA ASP A 141 9.37 -17.29 8.84
C ASP A 141 9.98 -16.45 7.71
N GLY A 142 10.14 -15.14 7.91
CA GLY A 142 10.71 -14.26 6.88
C GLY A 142 10.55 -12.77 7.16
N ILE A 143 10.45 -12.01 6.07
CA ILE A 143 10.30 -10.55 6.09
C ILE A 143 9.10 -10.12 5.24
N ILE A 144 8.53 -8.97 5.61
CA ILE A 144 7.45 -8.32 4.88
C ILE A 144 7.89 -6.90 4.56
N LEU A 145 7.69 -6.52 3.30
CA LEU A 145 7.94 -5.19 2.79
C LEU A 145 6.62 -4.49 2.53
N VAL A 146 6.34 -3.41 3.24
CA VAL A 146 5.08 -2.66 3.15
C VAL A 146 5.31 -1.30 2.50
N ASP A 147 4.50 -0.96 1.52
CA ASP A 147 4.33 0.41 1.03
C ASP A 147 3.35 1.12 1.97
N ALA A 148 3.89 1.92 2.90
CA ALA A 148 3.11 2.60 3.92
C ALA A 148 2.15 3.63 3.32
N HIS A 149 2.49 4.21 2.16
CA HIS A 149 1.62 5.17 1.49
C HIS A 149 0.41 4.48 0.89
N ALA A 150 0.63 3.45 0.07
CA ALA A 150 -0.46 2.68 -0.51
C ALA A 150 -1.33 1.99 0.56
N ALA A 151 -0.72 1.52 1.66
CA ALA A 151 -1.45 0.99 2.80
C ALA A 151 -2.33 2.07 3.45
N HIS A 152 -1.79 3.26 3.75
CA HIS A 152 -2.54 4.32 4.40
C HIS A 152 -3.76 4.76 3.56
N GLU A 153 -3.58 5.00 2.27
CA GLU A 153 -4.68 5.34 1.36
C GLU A 153 -5.77 4.26 1.37
N ARG A 154 -5.36 2.98 1.40
CA ARG A 154 -6.30 1.86 1.43
C ARG A 154 -7.11 1.83 2.72
N LEU A 155 -6.45 2.03 3.86
CA LEU A 155 -7.10 2.07 5.18
C LEU A 155 -8.11 3.21 5.27
N VAL A 156 -7.74 4.40 4.79
CA VAL A 156 -8.62 5.57 4.75
C VAL A 156 -9.82 5.30 3.84
N TYR A 157 -9.60 4.73 2.64
CA TYR A 157 -10.67 4.38 1.72
C TYR A 157 -11.68 3.41 2.34
N GLU A 158 -11.23 2.31 2.94
CA GLU A 158 -12.12 1.32 3.57
C GLU A 158 -12.89 1.92 4.76
N LYS A 159 -12.27 2.79 5.55
CA LYS A 159 -12.94 3.51 6.64
C LYS A 159 -14.01 4.48 6.12
N LEU A 160 -13.70 5.25 5.07
CA LEU A 160 -14.66 6.16 4.44
C LEU A 160 -15.85 5.36 3.88
N LYS A 161 -15.59 4.23 3.24
CA LYS A 161 -16.62 3.34 2.70
C LYS A 161 -17.52 2.76 3.79
N ALA A 162 -16.93 2.37 4.93
CA ALA A 162 -17.69 1.90 6.09
C ALA A 162 -18.59 3.00 6.66
N GLN A 163 -18.05 4.21 6.86
CA GLN A 163 -18.83 5.37 7.34
C GLN A 163 -19.99 5.71 6.40
N MET A 164 -19.71 5.72 5.09
CA MET A 164 -20.72 5.96 4.06
C MET A 164 -21.87 4.95 4.12
N ALA A 165 -21.57 3.67 4.36
CA ALA A 165 -22.58 2.62 4.45
C ALA A 165 -23.46 2.71 5.70
N GLU A 166 -22.98 3.33 6.77
CA GLU A 166 -23.68 3.44 8.05
C GLU A 166 -24.53 4.72 8.16
N ALA A 167 -23.91 5.90 8.02
CA ALA A 167 -24.57 7.18 8.33
C ALA A 167 -24.02 8.40 7.55
N GLY A 168 -23.14 8.17 6.57
CA GLY A 168 -22.38 9.23 5.89
C GLY A 168 -21.03 9.51 6.56
N VAL A 169 -20.13 10.16 5.81
CA VAL A 169 -18.76 10.43 6.27
C VAL A 169 -18.74 11.56 7.29
N ALA A 170 -17.99 11.37 8.39
CA ALA A 170 -17.84 12.40 9.42
C ALA A 170 -17.12 13.64 8.87
N ARG A 171 -17.60 14.83 9.26
CA ARG A 171 -17.17 16.13 8.72
C ARG A 171 -16.45 16.97 9.76
N GLN A 172 -15.48 17.75 9.32
CA GLN A 172 -14.78 18.75 10.11
C GLN A 172 -14.89 20.11 9.41
N ALA A 173 -15.46 21.09 10.12
CA ALA A 173 -15.52 22.46 9.64
C ALA A 173 -14.14 23.12 9.57
N LEU A 174 -13.89 23.86 8.50
CA LEU A 174 -12.70 24.69 8.36
C LEU A 174 -12.84 25.95 9.23
N LEU A 175 -11.73 26.41 9.81
CA LEU A 175 -11.72 27.66 10.59
C LEU A 175 -12.06 28.87 9.72
N VAL A 176 -11.64 28.83 8.47
CA VAL A 176 -11.92 29.81 7.44
C VAL A 176 -12.32 29.04 6.19
N PRO A 177 -13.47 29.35 5.56
CA PRO A 177 -13.86 28.69 4.33
C PRO A 177 -12.81 28.90 3.24
N GLU A 178 -12.48 27.85 2.50
CA GLU A 178 -11.49 27.91 1.43
C GLU A 178 -12.19 28.13 0.09
N ILE A 179 -11.84 29.22 -0.61
CA ILE A 179 -12.41 29.54 -1.92
C ILE A 179 -11.57 28.87 -3.01
N VAL A 180 -12.22 28.02 -3.81
CA VAL A 180 -11.58 27.27 -4.88
C VAL A 180 -12.11 27.72 -6.23
N GLU A 181 -11.21 28.25 -7.05
CA GLU A 181 -11.47 28.59 -8.46
C GLU A 181 -11.45 27.32 -9.31
N LEU A 182 -12.58 27.02 -9.96
CA LEU A 182 -12.81 25.83 -10.80
C LEU A 182 -13.22 26.18 -12.24
N GLY A 183 -13.56 27.44 -12.53
CA GLY A 183 -14.04 27.85 -13.85
C GLY A 183 -15.36 27.19 -14.20
N GLU A 184 -15.46 26.61 -15.40
CA GLU A 184 -16.70 25.99 -15.89
C GLU A 184 -17.12 24.77 -15.05
N ALA A 185 -16.18 24.07 -14.42
CA ALA A 185 -16.43 22.90 -13.59
C ALA A 185 -17.15 23.23 -12.26
N ALA A 186 -17.21 24.50 -11.85
CA ALA A 186 -17.89 24.90 -10.62
C ALA A 186 -19.39 24.55 -10.65
N ALA A 187 -20.05 24.73 -11.80
CA ALA A 187 -21.48 24.44 -11.94
C ALA A 187 -21.76 22.94 -11.78
N GLU A 188 -20.99 22.09 -12.45
CA GLU A 188 -21.13 20.63 -12.37
C GLU A 188 -20.89 20.11 -10.95
N ILE A 189 -19.84 20.60 -10.26
CA ILE A 189 -19.58 20.20 -8.88
C ILE A 189 -20.73 20.59 -7.94
N LEU A 190 -21.31 21.79 -8.12
CA LEU A 190 -22.41 22.27 -7.30
C LEU A 190 -23.70 21.47 -7.52
N GLU A 191 -23.93 20.91 -8.71
CA GLU A 191 -25.05 19.99 -8.97
C GLU A 191 -24.96 18.72 -8.12
N HIS A 192 -23.76 18.34 -7.69
CA HIS A 192 -23.49 17.17 -6.86
C HIS A 192 -23.20 17.52 -5.39
N ALA A 193 -23.55 18.72 -4.92
CA ALA A 193 -23.29 19.16 -3.55
C ALA A 193 -23.88 18.22 -2.50
N GLU A 194 -25.07 17.64 -2.72
CA GLU A 194 -25.68 16.68 -1.79
C GLU A 194 -24.90 15.36 -1.70
N ASP A 195 -24.44 14.83 -2.85
CA ASP A 195 -23.60 13.62 -2.90
C ASP A 195 -22.26 13.87 -2.19
N LEU A 196 -21.64 15.01 -2.45
CA LEU A 196 -20.39 15.44 -1.82
C LEU A 196 -20.56 15.66 -0.31
N LEU A 197 -21.71 16.17 0.13
CA LEU A 197 -22.03 16.33 1.55
C LEU A 197 -22.06 14.98 2.27
N ALA A 198 -22.66 13.95 1.65
CA ALA A 198 -22.64 12.58 2.18
C ALA A 198 -21.22 11.99 2.25
N LEU A 199 -20.35 12.42 1.32
CA LEU A 199 -18.92 12.08 1.27
C LEU A 199 -18.06 12.88 2.25
N GLY A 200 -18.65 13.80 2.99
CA GLY A 200 -17.99 14.59 4.01
C GLY A 200 -17.45 15.94 3.51
N LEU A 201 -17.86 16.39 2.33
CA LEU A 201 -17.48 17.68 1.73
C LEU A 201 -18.69 18.62 1.68
N SER A 202 -18.65 19.68 2.47
CA SER A 202 -19.67 20.74 2.42
C SER A 202 -19.17 21.87 1.53
N ILE A 203 -19.90 22.12 0.44
CA ILE A 203 -19.57 23.14 -0.55
C ILE A 203 -20.73 24.11 -0.79
N GLU A 204 -20.41 25.36 -1.05
CA GLU A 204 -21.37 26.43 -1.33
C GLU A 204 -20.93 27.25 -2.55
N PRO A 205 -21.88 27.80 -3.33
CA PRO A 205 -21.54 28.65 -4.47
C PRO A 205 -20.86 29.94 -4.01
N PHE A 206 -19.79 30.35 -4.70
CA PHE A 206 -19.10 31.61 -4.44
C PHE A 206 -18.79 32.36 -5.75
N GLY A 207 -19.70 33.24 -6.17
CA GLY A 207 -19.51 33.96 -7.44
C GLY A 207 -19.60 33.06 -8.68
N GLN A 208 -19.06 33.53 -9.80
CA GLN A 208 -19.02 32.76 -11.05
C GLN A 208 -17.70 32.02 -11.15
N GLY A 209 -17.76 30.69 -11.24
CA GLY A 209 -16.58 29.84 -11.45
C GLY A 209 -15.81 29.46 -10.18
N ALA A 210 -16.32 29.79 -8.99
CA ALA A 210 -15.71 29.41 -7.73
C ALA A 210 -16.70 28.80 -6.73
N VAL A 211 -16.15 27.97 -5.84
CA VAL A 211 -16.87 27.22 -4.82
C VAL A 211 -16.18 27.44 -3.48
N ALA A 212 -16.95 27.72 -2.44
CA ALA A 212 -16.47 27.80 -1.06
C ALA A 212 -16.57 26.43 -0.40
N VAL A 213 -15.46 25.91 0.11
CA VAL A 213 -15.42 24.69 0.91
C VAL A 213 -15.56 25.08 2.38
N GLN A 214 -16.60 24.55 3.04
CA GLN A 214 -16.92 24.83 4.44
C GLN A 214 -16.43 23.71 5.37
N GLU A 215 -16.56 22.46 4.92
CA GLU A 215 -16.23 21.28 5.71
C GLU A 215 -15.53 20.23 4.83
N THR A 216 -14.59 19.49 5.42
CA THR A 216 -13.90 18.36 4.80
C THR A 216 -14.05 17.08 5.63
N PRO A 217 -13.76 15.89 5.06
CA PRO A 217 -13.85 14.65 5.81
C PRO A 217 -12.90 14.63 7.01
N ALA A 218 -13.45 14.47 8.22
CA ALA A 218 -12.70 14.58 9.48
C ALA A 218 -11.55 13.57 9.59
N ILE A 219 -11.70 12.39 8.95
CA ILE A 219 -10.68 11.34 8.94
C ILE A 219 -9.38 11.74 8.23
N LEU A 220 -9.44 12.68 7.29
CA LEU A 220 -8.27 13.11 6.53
C LEU A 220 -7.38 14.09 7.33
N GLY A 221 -7.92 14.71 8.38
CA GLY A 221 -7.20 15.71 9.16
C GLY A 221 -6.93 16.99 8.37
N GLN A 222 -5.64 17.31 8.15
CA GLN A 222 -5.27 18.46 7.33
C GLN A 222 -5.30 18.08 5.85
N VAL A 223 -6.08 18.83 5.07
CA VAL A 223 -6.33 18.59 3.65
C VAL A 223 -6.17 19.89 2.89
N ASP A 224 -5.59 19.79 1.69
CA ASP A 224 -5.61 20.85 0.68
C ASP A 224 -6.96 20.77 -0.07
N ALA A 225 -7.92 21.61 0.33
CA ALA A 225 -9.28 21.53 -0.21
C ALA A 225 -9.33 21.94 -1.69
N SER A 226 -8.48 22.91 -2.11
CA SER A 226 -8.32 23.29 -3.51
C SER A 226 -7.91 22.10 -4.39
N ARG A 227 -6.89 21.36 -3.99
CA ARG A 227 -6.41 20.21 -4.75
C ARG A 227 -7.42 19.07 -4.74
N LEU A 228 -8.04 18.80 -3.60
CA LEU A 228 -9.08 17.78 -3.48
C LEU A 228 -10.25 18.05 -4.42
N LEU A 229 -10.78 19.28 -4.41
CA LEU A 229 -11.96 19.63 -5.20
C LEU A 229 -11.66 19.63 -6.70
N LYS A 230 -10.45 20.02 -7.12
CA LYS A 230 -10.00 19.92 -8.51
C LYS A 230 -9.87 18.47 -8.97
N ASP A 231 -9.24 17.61 -8.17
CA ASP A 231 -9.12 16.18 -8.51
C ASP A 231 -10.50 15.48 -8.59
N ILE A 232 -11.47 15.94 -7.79
CA ILE A 232 -12.87 15.48 -7.88
C ILE A 232 -13.52 15.97 -9.17
N ALA A 233 -13.33 17.24 -9.54
CA ALA A 233 -13.84 17.81 -10.80
C ALA A 233 -13.35 17.00 -12.00
N ASP A 234 -12.03 16.76 -12.06
CA ASP A 234 -11.38 16.01 -13.13
C ASP A 234 -11.92 14.57 -13.22
N GLU A 235 -12.15 13.91 -12.07
CA GLU A 235 -12.73 12.56 -12.03
C GLU A 235 -14.20 12.54 -12.51
N MET A 236 -14.97 13.57 -12.19
CA MET A 236 -16.37 13.69 -12.62
C MET A 236 -16.49 13.88 -14.13
N GLU A 237 -15.59 14.69 -14.72
CA GLU A 237 -15.48 14.92 -16.16
C GLU A 237 -15.07 13.62 -16.89
N ALA A 238 -14.07 12.91 -16.35
CA ALA A 238 -13.56 11.66 -16.94
C ALA A 238 -14.58 10.50 -16.90
N GLY A 239 -15.41 10.43 -15.86
CA GLY A 239 -16.36 9.33 -15.64
C GLY A 239 -17.50 9.24 -16.66
N GLY A 240 -17.78 10.32 -17.39
CA GLY A 240 -18.84 10.40 -18.40
C GLY A 240 -20.25 10.08 -17.88
N ALA A 241 -21.27 10.26 -18.73
CA ALA A 241 -22.68 10.07 -18.35
C ALA A 241 -23.11 8.60 -18.13
N CYS A 242 -22.23 7.62 -18.41
CA CYS A 242 -22.59 6.19 -18.47
C CYS A 242 -22.21 5.39 -17.21
N ALA A 243 -21.48 5.99 -16.26
CA ALA A 243 -21.13 5.34 -15.01
C ALA A 243 -22.34 5.29 -14.06
N THR A 244 -22.56 4.13 -13.41
CA THR A 244 -23.56 4.05 -12.34
C THR A 244 -23.21 5.02 -11.20
N LEU A 245 -24.21 5.59 -10.52
CA LEU A 245 -24.01 6.48 -9.38
C LEU A 245 -23.06 5.87 -8.34
N LYS A 246 -23.22 4.56 -8.05
CA LYS A 246 -22.35 3.83 -7.12
C LYS A 246 -20.89 3.82 -7.57
N ALA A 247 -20.62 3.56 -8.84
CA ALA A 247 -19.26 3.54 -9.38
C ALA A 247 -18.62 4.93 -9.31
N ARG A 248 -19.40 5.99 -9.56
CA ARG A 248 -18.96 7.38 -9.41
C ARG A 248 -18.62 7.71 -7.96
N ILE A 249 -19.48 7.33 -7.01
CA ILE A 249 -19.22 7.49 -5.57
C ILE A 249 -17.95 6.75 -5.15
N ASP A 250 -17.77 5.49 -5.58
CA ASP A 250 -16.57 4.70 -5.27
C ASP A 250 -15.29 5.35 -5.84
N ALA A 251 -15.35 5.96 -7.03
CA ALA A 251 -14.23 6.67 -7.64
C ALA A 251 -13.88 7.97 -6.87
N ILE A 252 -14.89 8.77 -6.52
CA ILE A 252 -14.69 10.00 -5.72
C ILE A 252 -14.14 9.64 -4.33
N LEU A 253 -14.66 8.60 -3.68
CA LEU A 253 -14.11 8.09 -2.41
C LEU A 253 -12.64 7.71 -2.53
N SER A 254 -12.26 7.07 -3.64
CA SER A 254 -10.85 6.75 -3.90
C SER A 254 -10.00 8.01 -4.00
N ARG A 255 -10.49 9.08 -4.65
CA ARG A 255 -9.78 10.38 -4.72
C ARG A 255 -9.65 11.01 -3.35
N ILE A 256 -10.75 11.11 -2.59
CA ILE A 256 -10.76 11.65 -1.22
C ILE A 256 -9.72 10.93 -0.34
N ALA A 257 -9.62 9.61 -0.43
CA ALA A 257 -8.67 8.83 0.37
C ALA A 257 -7.19 9.15 0.05
N CYS A 258 -6.87 9.58 -1.17
CA CYS A 258 -5.52 9.99 -1.58
C CYS A 258 -5.12 11.38 -1.04
N HIS A 259 -6.08 12.18 -0.56
CA HIS A 259 -5.82 13.53 -0.03
C HIS A 259 -5.57 13.57 1.48
N GLY A 260 -5.55 12.42 2.16
CA GLY A 260 -5.12 12.28 3.55
C GLY A 260 -3.60 12.30 3.66
N SER A 261 -3.01 13.50 3.74
CA SER A 261 -1.58 13.71 3.46
C SER A 261 -0.75 14.13 4.69
N VAL A 262 -0.76 13.37 5.79
CA VAL A 262 0.11 13.73 6.94
C VAL A 262 0.93 12.59 7.56
N ARG A 263 0.74 11.33 7.14
CA ARG A 263 1.55 10.20 7.66
C ARG A 263 2.70 9.76 6.75
N THR A 264 2.65 10.08 5.46
CA THR A 264 3.57 9.52 4.45
C THR A 264 4.63 10.54 4.05
N GLY A 265 5.88 10.11 3.92
CA GLY A 265 7.01 11.03 3.70
C GLY A 265 7.62 11.60 4.99
N ARG A 266 7.21 11.11 6.17
CA ARG A 266 7.89 11.41 7.44
C ARG A 266 8.43 10.14 8.08
N LEU A 267 9.41 10.31 8.95
CA LEU A 267 9.88 9.25 9.80
C LEU A 267 8.78 8.87 10.83
N MET A 268 8.51 7.58 10.92
CA MET A 268 7.57 6.96 11.86
C MET A 268 8.33 6.32 13.02
N ARG A 269 7.78 6.42 14.23
CA ARG A 269 8.28 5.64 15.37
C ARG A 269 7.90 4.16 15.22
N ALA A 270 8.63 3.27 15.89
CA ALA A 270 8.34 1.84 15.88
C ALA A 270 6.88 1.52 16.27
N GLU A 271 6.36 2.18 17.31
CA GLU A 271 4.97 2.05 17.75
C GLU A 271 3.97 2.45 16.65
N GLU A 272 4.26 3.52 15.89
CA GLU A 272 3.41 3.99 14.79
C GLU A 272 3.42 3.00 13.62
N MET A 273 4.59 2.43 13.30
CA MET A 273 4.71 1.40 12.28
C MET A 273 3.94 0.14 12.67
N ASN A 274 4.13 -0.36 13.90
CA ASN A 274 3.40 -1.53 14.38
C ASN A 274 1.89 -1.26 14.41
N ALA A 275 1.44 -0.08 14.85
CA ALA A 275 0.02 0.29 14.81
C ALA A 275 -0.54 0.26 13.39
N LEU A 276 0.20 0.75 12.40
CA LEU A 276 -0.20 0.65 10.99
C LEU A 276 -0.33 -0.80 10.53
N LEU A 277 0.63 -1.68 10.89
CA LEU A 277 0.55 -3.11 10.55
C LEU A 277 -0.68 -3.77 11.17
N ARG A 278 -0.96 -3.51 12.46
CA ARG A 278 -2.15 -4.04 13.14
C ARG A 278 -3.44 -3.52 12.50
N GLU A 279 -3.46 -2.26 12.07
CA GLU A 279 -4.59 -1.68 11.34
C GLU A 279 -4.81 -2.36 9.99
N MET A 280 -3.74 -2.61 9.23
CA MET A 280 -3.80 -3.38 7.98
C MET A 280 -4.35 -4.79 8.17
N GLU A 281 -3.99 -5.48 9.25
CA GLU A 281 -4.50 -6.82 9.53
C GLU A 281 -6.00 -6.83 9.83
N ALA A 282 -6.51 -5.79 10.51
CA ALA A 282 -7.91 -5.65 10.84
C ALA A 282 -8.77 -5.16 9.66
N THR A 283 -8.17 -4.47 8.68
CA THR A 283 -8.89 -3.88 7.54
C THR A 283 -9.04 -4.88 6.38
N PRO A 284 -10.27 -5.09 5.89
CA PRO A 284 -10.50 -5.95 4.73
C PRO A 284 -9.81 -5.39 3.48
N ASN A 285 -9.34 -6.27 2.60
CA ASN A 285 -8.68 -5.90 1.33
C ASN A 285 -7.47 -4.97 1.49
N SER A 286 -6.85 -4.93 2.68
CA SER A 286 -5.67 -4.08 2.94
C SER A 286 -4.45 -4.47 2.10
N GLY A 287 -4.40 -5.70 1.58
CA GLY A 287 -3.31 -6.22 0.75
C GLY A 287 -3.24 -5.65 -0.67
N GLN A 288 -4.22 -4.85 -1.09
CA GLN A 288 -4.29 -4.27 -2.43
C GLN A 288 -4.67 -2.79 -2.34
N CYS A 289 -3.94 -1.92 -3.05
CA CYS A 289 -4.26 -0.50 -3.13
C CYS A 289 -5.43 -0.26 -4.07
N ASN A 290 -5.94 0.98 -4.10
CA ASN A 290 -7.11 1.35 -4.91
C ASN A 290 -6.90 1.17 -6.42
N HIS A 291 -5.65 1.09 -6.87
CA HIS A 291 -5.25 0.88 -8.26
C HIS A 291 -4.86 -0.58 -8.58
N GLY A 292 -5.09 -1.49 -7.63
CA GLY A 292 -4.81 -2.91 -7.79
C GLY A 292 -3.39 -3.36 -7.44
N ARG A 293 -2.44 -2.46 -7.19
CA ARG A 293 -1.07 -2.82 -6.78
C ARG A 293 -1.06 -3.43 -5.37
N PRO A 294 -0.13 -4.33 -5.02
CA PRO A 294 -0.02 -4.82 -3.65
C PRO A 294 0.38 -3.68 -2.71
N THR A 295 -0.11 -3.70 -1.48
CA THR A 295 0.38 -2.81 -0.40
C THR A 295 1.55 -3.42 0.37
N TYR A 296 1.71 -4.74 0.31
CA TYR A 296 2.85 -5.43 0.91
C TYR A 296 3.29 -6.65 0.10
N VAL A 297 4.57 -7.01 0.24
CA VAL A 297 5.20 -8.21 -0.36
C VAL A 297 5.81 -9.05 0.75
N GLU A 298 5.52 -10.35 0.76
CA GLU A 298 6.12 -11.33 1.67
C GLU A 298 7.31 -12.05 1.02
N LEU A 299 8.41 -12.19 1.75
CA LEU A 299 9.56 -13.00 1.38
C LEU A 299 9.91 -13.96 2.52
N LYS A 300 9.75 -15.26 2.27
CA LYS A 300 10.11 -16.31 3.24
C LYS A 300 11.63 -16.45 3.34
N MET A 301 12.11 -17.01 4.45
CA MET A 301 13.55 -17.21 4.66
C MET A 301 14.21 -18.01 3.53
N GLN A 302 13.55 -19.06 3.03
CA GLN A 302 14.05 -19.84 1.89
C GLN A 302 14.24 -18.98 0.62
N ASP A 303 13.37 -18.00 0.41
CA ASP A 303 13.43 -17.12 -0.76
C ASP A 303 14.52 -16.06 -0.61
N VAL A 304 14.71 -15.55 0.62
CA VAL A 304 15.85 -14.69 0.97
C VAL A 304 17.16 -15.45 0.74
N GLU A 305 17.27 -16.70 1.20
CA GLU A 305 18.47 -17.54 1.01
C GLU A 305 18.81 -17.77 -0.46
N LYS A 306 17.79 -18.01 -1.32
CA LYS A 306 17.97 -18.14 -2.77
C LYS A 306 18.60 -16.91 -3.42
N LEU A 307 18.27 -15.70 -2.96
CA LEU A 307 18.88 -14.46 -3.47
C LEU A 307 20.40 -14.44 -3.29
N PHE A 308 20.91 -15.14 -2.28
CA PHE A 308 22.35 -15.29 -2.01
C PHE A 308 22.94 -16.60 -2.57
N GLY A 309 22.17 -17.35 -3.37
CA GLY A 309 22.59 -18.64 -3.92
C GLY A 309 22.72 -19.75 -2.87
N ARG A 310 22.08 -19.60 -1.70
CA ARG A 310 22.00 -20.64 -0.67
C ARG A 310 20.75 -21.50 -0.92
N ARG A 311 20.84 -22.81 -0.63
CA ARG A 311 19.77 -23.80 -0.78
C ARG A 311 19.12 -24.09 0.56
#